data_AF-A0A2G5P635-F1
#
_entry.id   AF-A0A2G5P635-F1
#
_cell.length_a   1.000
_cell.length_b   1.000
_cell.length_c   1.000
_cell.angle_alpha   90.00
_cell.angle_beta   90.00
_cell.angle_gamma   90.00
#
_symmetry.space_group_name_H-M   'P 1'
#
loop_
_entity.id
_entity.type
_entity.pdbx_description
1 polymer ?
#
loop_
_entity_poly.entity_id
_entity_poly.type
_entity_poly.pdbx_seq_one_letter_code
_entity_poly.pdbx_strand_id
1 'polypeptide(L)'
;MAPPSGYFTYNQFFARHIKPGMRPIAAIADDSVITSPADCTFVDYWEVDNDSNIFIESKGLQWSIKDLLADSDYADEFAGGIFTHSFLNTNDYHRWHTPVSGTILEAKIIQGQDYLDIGVVPGPVVDGKQTHNVTILDGTGYQFVQTRGMIVIDSPIGLVACVPMGMWPVSSVVITADEGRTLQKGDELGYFAFGGSDFVMVFQQRSNVILNGRPNKHVRTGSCIGRAFPNI
;
A
#
# COMPACT_ATOMS: atom_id res chain seq x y z
N MET A 1 -28.80 -14.34 -20.35
CA MET A 1 -29.01 -14.44 -18.88
C MET A 1 -28.08 -13.45 -18.22
N ALA A 2 -28.55 -12.68 -17.23
CA ALA A 2 -27.65 -11.87 -16.41
C ALA A 2 -26.75 -12.81 -15.59
N PRO A 3 -25.46 -12.49 -15.39
CA PRO A 3 -24.56 -13.33 -14.61
C PRO A 3 -25.08 -13.49 -13.18
N PRO A 4 -24.96 -14.69 -12.54
CA PRO A 4 -25.48 -14.93 -11.20
C PRO A 4 -24.91 -14.00 -10.12
N SER A 5 -23.71 -13.47 -10.36
CA SER A 5 -23.00 -12.54 -9.47
C SER A 5 -23.35 -11.08 -9.70
N GLY A 6 -24.01 -10.72 -10.82
CA GLY A 6 -24.26 -9.33 -11.23
C GLY A 6 -23.06 -8.59 -11.83
N TYR A 7 -21.87 -9.22 -11.90
CA TYR A 7 -20.67 -8.64 -12.52
C TYR A 7 -20.54 -9.06 -13.98
N PHE A 8 -20.32 -8.10 -14.88
CA PHE A 8 -20.15 -8.31 -16.31
C PHE A 8 -18.68 -8.48 -16.73
N THR A 9 -17.74 -8.06 -15.89
CA THR A 9 -16.30 -8.24 -16.13
C THR A 9 -15.59 -8.68 -14.86
N TYR A 10 -14.43 -9.33 -15.01
CA TYR A 10 -13.60 -9.70 -13.86
C TYR A 10 -13.15 -8.47 -13.07
N ASN A 11 -12.81 -7.37 -13.72
CA ASN A 11 -12.43 -6.13 -13.03
C ASN A 11 -13.57 -5.56 -12.16
N GLN A 12 -14.83 -5.70 -12.58
CA GLN A 12 -15.96 -5.33 -11.73
C GLN A 12 -16.06 -6.22 -10.47
N PHE A 13 -15.77 -7.51 -10.59
CA PHE A 13 -15.71 -8.43 -9.45
C PHE A 13 -14.48 -8.19 -8.56
N PHE A 14 -13.32 -7.91 -9.15
CA PHE A 14 -12.08 -7.69 -8.43
C PHE A 14 -12.16 -6.40 -7.59
N ALA A 15 -12.60 -5.31 -8.22
CA ALA A 15 -12.91 -4.03 -7.59
C ALA A 15 -14.34 -3.96 -7.05
N ARG A 16 -14.90 -5.09 -6.60
CA ARG A 16 -16.25 -5.15 -5.98
C ARG A 16 -16.33 -4.25 -4.77
N HIS A 17 -17.53 -3.76 -4.47
CA HIS A 17 -17.81 -3.13 -3.19
C HIS A 17 -18.17 -4.19 -2.13
N ILE A 18 -17.79 -3.92 -0.88
CA ILE A 18 -18.24 -4.71 0.26
C ILE A 18 -19.63 -4.24 0.70
N LYS A 19 -20.44 -5.16 1.24
CA LYS A 19 -21.73 -4.82 1.85
C LYS A 19 -21.54 -3.81 2.99
N PRO A 20 -22.40 -2.78 3.09
CA PRO A 20 -22.35 -1.81 4.19
C PRO A 20 -22.29 -2.49 5.56
N GLY A 21 -21.47 -1.95 6.47
CA GLY A 21 -21.31 -2.46 7.84
C GLY A 21 -20.35 -3.63 8.01
N MET A 22 -19.85 -4.24 6.93
CA MET A 22 -18.92 -5.39 7.02
C MET A 22 -17.45 -5.00 7.28
N ARG A 23 -17.13 -3.70 7.20
CA ARG A 23 -15.81 -3.11 7.53
C ARG A 23 -16.01 -1.91 8.46
N PRO A 24 -16.32 -2.14 9.75
CA PRO A 24 -16.46 -1.05 10.71
C PRO A 24 -15.13 -0.33 10.90
N ILE A 25 -15.15 1.00 10.87
CA ILE A 25 -13.98 1.84 11.06
C ILE A 25 -13.69 1.99 12.56
N ALA A 26 -12.50 1.59 12.99
CA ALA A 26 -12.09 1.66 14.39
C ALA A 26 -11.95 3.11 14.83
N ALA A 27 -12.58 3.43 15.97
CA ALA A 27 -12.52 4.74 16.62
C ALA A 27 -12.71 5.91 15.63
N ILE A 28 -13.78 5.89 14.84
CA ILE A 28 -13.99 6.79 13.69
C ILE A 28 -13.82 8.29 14.01
N ALA A 29 -14.13 8.72 15.24
CA ALA A 29 -14.02 10.10 15.69
C ALA A 29 -12.71 10.43 16.46
N ASP A 30 -11.79 9.48 16.59
CA ASP A 30 -10.48 9.67 17.24
C ASP A 30 -9.38 9.73 16.17
N ASP A 31 -8.93 10.93 15.83
CA ASP A 31 -7.90 11.14 14.80
C ASP A 31 -6.52 10.58 15.21
N SER A 32 -6.29 10.31 16.50
CA SER A 32 -5.04 9.65 16.94
C SER A 32 -4.97 8.18 16.51
N VAL A 33 -6.10 7.56 16.16
CA VAL A 33 -6.16 6.14 15.79
C VAL A 33 -6.06 5.98 14.28
N ILE A 34 -5.00 5.28 13.86
CA ILE A 34 -4.72 4.98 12.45
C ILE A 34 -5.38 3.65 12.09
N THR A 35 -6.06 3.62 10.96
CA THR A 35 -6.77 2.42 10.47
C THR A 35 -6.13 1.80 9.25
N SER A 36 -6.33 0.49 9.07
CA SER A 36 -5.87 -0.20 7.87
C SER A 36 -6.57 0.36 6.64
N PRO A 37 -5.84 0.82 5.61
CA PRO A 37 -6.44 1.37 4.40
C PRO A 37 -7.09 0.29 3.52
N ALA A 38 -6.60 -0.96 3.60
CA ALA A 38 -7.08 -2.09 2.80
C ALA A 38 -7.25 -3.35 3.65
N ASP A 39 -7.89 -4.37 3.06
CA ASP A 39 -7.73 -5.74 3.52
C ASP A 39 -6.36 -6.21 3.02
N CYS A 40 -5.43 -6.46 3.94
CA CYS A 40 -4.04 -6.74 3.60
C CYS A 40 -3.34 -7.55 4.68
N THR A 41 -2.18 -8.10 4.34
CA THR A 41 -1.24 -8.69 5.28
C THR A 41 -0.14 -7.69 5.55
N PHE A 42 0.05 -7.32 6.81
CA PHE A 42 1.13 -6.42 7.21
C PHE A 42 2.49 -7.13 7.01
N VAL A 43 3.38 -6.51 6.24
CA VAL A 43 4.72 -7.04 5.96
C VAL A 43 5.65 -6.57 7.06
N ASP A 44 5.98 -5.26 7.07
CA ASP A 44 6.81 -4.65 8.09
C ASP A 44 6.73 -3.11 8.05
N TYR A 45 7.48 -2.45 8.93
CA TYR A 45 7.75 -1.02 8.89
C TYR A 45 9.24 -0.71 9.11
N TRP A 46 9.67 0.44 8.61
CA TRP A 46 11.05 0.91 8.70
C TRP A 46 11.08 2.40 9.01
N GLU A 47 12.10 2.83 9.76
CA GLU A 47 12.38 4.24 9.97
C GLU A 47 12.95 4.86 8.69
N VAL A 48 12.47 6.06 8.36
CA VAL A 48 13.04 6.87 7.29
C VAL A 48 14.14 7.72 7.90
N ASP A 49 15.34 7.68 7.31
CA ASP A 49 16.46 8.49 7.78
C ASP A 49 16.28 10.00 7.44
N ASN A 50 17.21 10.83 7.89
CA ASN A 50 17.17 12.28 7.66
C ASN A 50 17.39 12.66 6.20
N ASP A 51 17.98 11.76 5.40
CA ASP A 51 18.20 11.94 3.95
C ASP A 51 17.04 11.34 3.13
N SER A 52 15.92 11.00 3.78
CA SER A 52 14.72 10.41 3.18
C SER A 52 14.95 9.03 2.55
N ASN A 53 15.76 8.18 3.17
CA ASN A 53 15.96 6.80 2.75
C ASN A 53 15.49 5.79 3.80
N ILE A 54 15.17 4.59 3.33
CA ILE A 54 14.92 3.41 4.17
C ILE A 54 15.97 2.34 3.86
N PHE A 55 16.32 1.55 4.87
CA PHE A 55 17.20 0.39 4.70
C PHE A 55 16.49 -0.89 5.15
N ILE A 56 16.28 -1.79 4.18
CA ILE A 56 15.68 -3.10 4.41
C ILE A 56 16.81 -4.12 4.51
N GLU A 57 17.33 -4.31 5.72
CA GLU A 57 18.49 -5.18 6.01
C GLU A 57 18.31 -6.60 5.45
N SER A 58 17.11 -7.17 5.60
CA SER A 58 16.80 -8.53 5.15
C SER A 58 16.92 -8.72 3.63
N LYS A 59 16.88 -7.62 2.87
CA LYS A 59 17.03 -7.61 1.41
C LYS A 59 18.32 -6.92 0.96
N GLY A 60 19.12 -6.37 1.87
CA GLY A 60 20.28 -5.55 1.55
C GLY A 60 19.93 -4.34 0.67
N LEU A 61 18.69 -3.82 0.82
CA LEU A 61 18.13 -2.81 -0.07
C LEU A 61 18.09 -1.46 0.63
N GLN A 62 18.64 -0.44 -0.02
CA GLN A 62 18.42 0.96 0.34
C GLN A 62 17.48 1.59 -0.68
N TRP A 63 16.45 2.32 -0.22
CA TRP A 63 15.46 2.93 -1.10
C TRP A 63 15.13 4.36 -0.67
N SER A 64 14.92 5.26 -1.64
CA SER A 64 14.58 6.66 -1.36
C SER A 64 13.07 6.89 -1.33
N ILE A 65 12.58 7.61 -0.32
CA ILE A 65 11.21 8.13 -0.27
C ILE A 65 10.97 9.16 -1.38
N LYS A 66 12.01 9.88 -1.81
CA LYS A 66 11.93 10.80 -2.95
C LYS A 66 11.65 10.04 -4.23
N ASP A 67 12.33 8.91 -4.45
CA ASP A 67 12.04 8.05 -5.59
C ASP A 67 10.62 7.47 -5.50
N LEU A 68 10.16 7.10 -4.30
CA LEU A 68 8.80 6.62 -4.07
C LEU A 68 7.74 7.69 -4.43
N LEU A 69 7.94 8.94 -4.02
CA LEU A 69 7.00 10.04 -4.22
C LEU A 69 7.26 10.87 -5.49
N ALA A 70 8.28 10.50 -6.27
CA ALA A 70 8.70 11.14 -7.51
C ALA A 70 8.88 12.67 -7.36
N ASP A 71 8.07 13.45 -8.06
CA ASP A 71 8.12 14.91 -8.11
C ASP A 71 7.15 15.59 -7.13
N SER A 72 6.73 14.92 -6.06
CA SER A 72 5.90 15.54 -5.02
C SER A 72 6.64 16.63 -4.27
N ASP A 73 5.97 17.76 -4.04
CA ASP A 73 6.49 18.87 -3.25
C ASP A 73 6.68 18.49 -1.76
N TYR A 74 6.06 17.39 -1.32
CA TYR A 74 6.09 16.92 0.06
C TYR A 74 7.12 15.80 0.31
N ALA A 75 7.92 15.42 -0.69
CA ALA A 75 8.81 14.27 -0.55
C ALA A 75 9.81 14.39 0.62
N ASP A 76 10.33 15.60 0.84
CA ASP A 76 11.27 15.92 1.93
C ASP A 76 10.60 15.95 3.32
N GLU A 77 9.28 16.12 3.38
CA GLU A 77 8.55 16.22 4.65
C GLU A 77 8.47 14.88 5.41
N PHE A 78 8.84 13.77 4.75
CA PHE A 78 8.81 12.44 5.35
C PHE A 78 10.15 11.99 5.94
N ALA A 79 11.19 12.83 5.87
CA ALA A 79 12.46 12.58 6.55
C ALA A 79 12.26 12.36 8.06
N GLY A 80 12.96 11.37 8.64
CA GLY A 80 12.79 11.00 10.05
C GLY A 80 11.45 10.32 10.38
N GLY A 81 10.63 10.03 9.37
CA GLY A 81 9.31 9.43 9.48
C GLY A 81 9.29 7.91 9.61
N ILE A 82 8.12 7.33 9.39
CA ILE A 82 7.91 5.88 9.36
C ILE A 82 7.34 5.46 8.02
N PHE A 83 7.99 4.50 7.37
CA PHE A 83 7.51 3.82 6.17
C PHE A 83 6.90 2.46 6.56
N THR A 84 5.80 2.09 5.93
CA THR A 84 5.13 0.79 6.15
C THR A 84 4.85 0.09 4.84
N HIS A 85 4.87 -1.25 4.86
CA HIS A 85 4.54 -2.07 3.70
C HIS A 85 3.47 -3.10 4.08
N SER A 86 2.45 -3.22 3.24
CA SER A 86 1.41 -4.23 3.34
C SER A 86 1.12 -4.83 1.98
N PHE A 87 0.86 -6.14 1.95
CA PHE A 87 0.56 -6.89 0.74
C PHE A 87 -0.91 -7.29 0.70
N LEU A 88 -1.57 -7.10 -0.44
CA LEU A 88 -2.95 -7.54 -0.67
C LEU A 88 -2.91 -8.83 -1.49
N ASN A 89 -3.53 -9.88 -0.95
CA ASN A 89 -3.65 -11.15 -1.64
C ASN A 89 -4.82 -11.12 -2.63
N THR A 90 -4.78 -11.96 -3.65
CA THR A 90 -5.79 -12.11 -4.72
C THR A 90 -7.25 -12.20 -4.25
N ASN A 91 -7.50 -12.73 -3.04
CA ASN A 91 -8.84 -12.88 -2.47
C ASN A 91 -9.30 -11.67 -1.64
N ASP A 92 -8.41 -10.73 -1.36
CA ASP A 92 -8.69 -9.56 -0.55
C ASP A 92 -9.65 -8.59 -1.24
N TYR A 93 -10.06 -7.59 -0.48
CA TYR A 93 -10.81 -6.45 -0.98
C TYR A 93 -9.82 -5.41 -1.52
N HIS A 94 -9.89 -5.18 -2.82
CA HIS A 94 -8.91 -4.39 -3.57
C HIS A 94 -9.36 -2.93 -3.77
N ARG A 95 -10.16 -2.41 -2.85
CA ARG A 95 -10.37 -0.96 -2.73
C ARG A 95 -9.73 -0.50 -1.42
N TRP A 96 -9.09 0.66 -1.48
CA TRP A 96 -8.42 1.24 -0.33
C TRP A 96 -9.09 2.53 0.09
N HIS A 97 -8.95 2.79 1.37
CA HIS A 97 -9.65 3.82 2.10
C HIS A 97 -8.66 4.67 2.88
N THR A 98 -9.05 5.89 3.21
CA THR A 98 -8.17 6.80 3.93
C THR A 98 -7.94 6.28 5.37
N PRO A 99 -6.67 6.09 5.79
CA PRO A 99 -6.36 5.53 7.10
C PRO A 99 -6.60 6.52 8.24
N VAL A 100 -6.62 7.81 7.92
CA VAL A 100 -6.81 8.98 8.81
C VAL A 100 -7.73 10.00 8.14
N SER A 101 -8.36 10.87 8.93
CA SER A 101 -9.10 12.02 8.39
C SER A 101 -8.12 13.11 7.95
N GLY A 102 -8.44 13.85 6.89
CA GLY A 102 -7.57 14.92 6.43
C GLY A 102 -7.94 15.44 5.04
N THR A 103 -7.19 16.45 4.59
CA THR A 103 -7.34 17.06 3.26
C THR A 103 -6.30 16.50 2.31
N ILE A 104 -6.74 16.11 1.12
CA ILE A 104 -5.83 15.62 0.07
C ILE A 104 -5.08 16.81 -0.52
N LEU A 105 -3.76 16.80 -0.39
CA LEU A 105 -2.86 17.82 -0.95
C LEU A 105 -2.41 17.48 -2.36
N GLU A 106 -2.07 16.21 -2.61
CA GLU A 106 -1.69 15.70 -3.93
C GLU A 106 -2.36 14.34 -4.15
N ALA A 107 -2.77 14.04 -5.39
CA ALA A 107 -3.30 12.76 -5.81
C ALA A 107 -2.96 12.50 -7.29
N LYS A 108 -1.95 11.66 -7.56
CA LYS A 108 -1.50 11.37 -8.93
C LYS A 108 -1.08 9.92 -9.13
N ILE A 109 -1.08 9.49 -10.39
CA ILE A 109 -0.53 8.20 -10.81
C ILE A 109 0.90 8.42 -11.32
N ILE A 110 1.86 7.78 -10.66
CA ILE A 110 3.25 7.72 -11.11
C ILE A 110 3.41 6.48 -11.99
N GLN A 111 3.72 6.70 -13.27
CA GLN A 111 3.96 5.62 -14.23
C GLN A 111 5.31 4.97 -13.93
N GLY A 112 5.28 3.65 -13.70
CA GLY A 112 6.45 2.85 -13.38
C GLY A 112 6.60 1.65 -14.30
N GLN A 113 7.51 0.75 -13.95
CA GLN A 113 7.75 -0.48 -14.71
C GLN A 113 6.82 -1.58 -14.22
N ASP A 114 6.28 -2.43 -15.10
CA ASP A 114 5.52 -3.61 -14.70
C ASP A 114 6.25 -4.86 -15.19
N TYR A 115 7.08 -5.43 -14.33
CA TYR A 115 7.84 -6.64 -14.63
C TYR A 115 7.94 -7.55 -13.41
N LEU A 116 8.19 -8.82 -13.70
CA LEU A 116 8.45 -9.87 -12.73
C LEU A 116 9.93 -10.22 -12.79
N ASP A 117 10.60 -10.19 -11.64
CA ASP A 117 11.97 -10.70 -11.54
C ASP A 117 11.91 -12.22 -11.42
N ILE A 118 12.52 -12.93 -12.37
CA ILE A 118 12.47 -14.41 -12.44
C ILE A 118 13.87 -15.02 -12.32
N GLY A 119 13.96 -16.04 -11.48
CA GLY A 119 15.15 -16.84 -11.28
C GLY A 119 14.93 -18.27 -11.77
N VAL A 120 16.03 -18.96 -12.05
CA VAL A 120 16.02 -20.39 -12.39
C VAL A 120 16.64 -21.14 -11.23
N VAL A 121 15.89 -22.06 -10.62
CA VAL A 121 16.34 -22.90 -9.51
C VAL A 121 16.35 -24.38 -9.92
N PRO A 122 17.23 -25.21 -9.35
CA PRO A 122 17.23 -26.65 -9.63
C PRO A 122 15.88 -27.29 -9.29
N GLY A 123 15.29 -27.98 -10.25
CA GLY A 123 14.09 -28.81 -10.08
C GLY A 123 14.44 -30.26 -9.72
N PRO A 124 13.47 -31.18 -9.71
CA PRO A 124 13.73 -32.61 -9.52
C PRO A 124 14.55 -33.21 -10.66
N VAL A 125 15.27 -34.31 -10.40
CA VAL A 125 15.89 -35.10 -11.47
C VAL A 125 14.83 -36.00 -12.10
N VAL A 126 14.66 -35.92 -13.42
CA VAL A 126 13.71 -36.76 -14.19
C VAL A 126 14.51 -37.49 -15.27
N ASP A 127 14.40 -38.82 -15.32
CA ASP A 127 15.14 -39.68 -16.26
C ASP A 127 16.67 -39.44 -16.27
N GLY A 128 17.25 -39.21 -15.08
CA GLY A 128 18.68 -38.94 -14.93
C GLY A 128 19.13 -37.56 -15.42
N LYS A 129 18.21 -36.66 -15.77
CA LYS A 129 18.49 -35.28 -16.17
C LYS A 129 18.01 -34.30 -15.12
N GLN A 130 18.87 -33.33 -14.78
CA GLN A 130 18.52 -32.22 -13.89
C GLN A 130 17.48 -31.32 -14.58
N THR A 131 16.29 -31.18 -13.99
CA THR A 131 15.31 -30.18 -14.44
C THR A 131 15.54 -28.85 -13.74
N HIS A 132 14.90 -27.79 -14.24
CA HIS A 132 14.96 -26.47 -13.66
C HIS A 132 13.55 -25.91 -13.51
N ASN A 133 13.27 -25.26 -12.39
CA ASN A 133 12.04 -24.55 -12.13
C ASN A 133 12.28 -23.04 -12.25
N VAL A 134 11.27 -22.32 -12.72
CA VAL A 134 11.25 -20.86 -12.64
C VAL A 134 10.70 -20.46 -11.28
N THR A 135 11.39 -19.57 -10.58
CA THR A 135 10.94 -18.96 -9.34
C THR A 135 10.83 -17.45 -9.52
N ILE A 136 9.98 -16.82 -8.72
CA ILE A 136 9.96 -15.37 -8.58
C ILE A 136 11.09 -14.99 -7.62
N LEU A 137 11.87 -13.97 -7.99
CA LEU A 137 12.89 -13.38 -7.12
C LEU A 137 12.25 -12.22 -6.34
N ASP A 138 12.32 -12.28 -5.02
CA ASP A 138 11.86 -11.21 -4.11
C ASP A 138 13.06 -10.39 -3.59
N GLY A 139 13.95 -9.99 -4.51
CA GLY A 139 15.31 -9.56 -4.15
C GLY A 139 15.65 -8.08 -4.33
N THR A 140 14.92 -7.33 -5.15
CA THR A 140 15.51 -6.11 -5.77
C THR A 140 14.76 -4.81 -5.54
N GLY A 141 13.75 -4.77 -4.65
CA GLY A 141 12.96 -3.55 -4.43
C GLY A 141 12.12 -3.14 -5.63
N TYR A 142 11.99 -4.02 -6.64
CA TYR A 142 11.24 -3.75 -7.87
C TYR A 142 9.80 -3.28 -7.59
N GLN A 143 9.22 -3.72 -6.48
CA GLN A 143 7.90 -3.31 -5.98
C GLN A 143 7.76 -1.78 -5.91
N PHE A 144 8.87 -1.06 -5.68
CA PHE A 144 8.88 0.40 -5.54
C PHE A 144 9.11 1.16 -6.85
N VAL A 145 9.52 0.49 -7.94
CA VAL A 145 9.60 1.09 -9.29
C VAL A 145 8.33 0.86 -10.10
N GLN A 146 7.35 0.15 -9.56
CA GLN A 146 6.10 -0.16 -10.24
C GLN A 146 5.18 1.05 -10.36
N THR A 147 4.25 0.98 -11.31
CA THR A 147 3.17 1.95 -11.43
C THR A 147 2.40 2.00 -10.13
N ARG A 148 2.27 3.21 -9.58
CA ARG A 148 1.69 3.44 -8.26
C ARG A 148 0.89 4.71 -8.24
N GLY A 149 -0.14 4.72 -7.40
CA GLY A 149 -0.79 5.94 -6.99
C GLY A 149 0.01 6.59 -5.88
N MET A 150 -0.08 7.90 -5.78
CA MET A 150 0.50 8.68 -4.69
C MET A 150 -0.53 9.69 -4.23
N ILE A 151 -0.88 9.62 -2.94
CA ILE A 151 -1.84 10.50 -2.31
C ILE A 151 -1.20 11.05 -1.06
N VAL A 152 -1.08 12.38 -0.93
CA VAL A 152 -0.58 13.03 0.29
C VAL A 152 -1.75 13.67 1.02
N ILE A 153 -1.90 13.35 2.30
CA ILE A 153 -3.00 13.80 3.15
C ILE A 153 -2.44 14.69 4.26
N ASP A 154 -2.96 15.91 4.37
CA ASP A 154 -2.80 16.76 5.55
C ASP A 154 -3.81 16.37 6.62
N SER A 155 -3.33 15.76 7.69
CA SER A 155 -4.13 15.19 8.76
C SER A 155 -3.81 15.88 10.09
N PRO A 156 -4.72 15.86 11.08
CA PRO A 156 -4.42 16.30 12.44
C PRO A 156 -3.19 15.64 13.07
N ILE A 157 -2.76 14.48 12.55
CA ILE A 157 -1.57 13.79 13.02
C ILE A 157 -0.27 14.21 12.32
N GLY A 158 -0.33 14.96 11.22
CA GLY A 158 0.81 15.19 10.34
C GLY A 158 0.51 14.81 8.89
N LEU A 159 1.51 14.97 8.02
CA LEU A 159 1.41 14.50 6.65
C LEU A 159 1.47 12.97 6.59
N VAL A 160 0.57 12.38 5.80
CA VAL A 160 0.53 10.94 5.53
C VAL A 160 0.48 10.72 4.03
N ALA A 161 1.51 10.07 3.48
CA ALA A 161 1.48 9.58 2.11
C ALA A 161 0.86 8.18 2.07
N CYS A 162 -0.12 7.98 1.19
CA CYS A 162 -0.71 6.71 0.85
C CYS A 162 -0.31 6.35 -0.58
N VAL A 163 0.42 5.25 -0.74
CA VAL A 163 1.04 4.84 -2.01
C VAL A 163 0.55 3.44 -2.37
N PRO A 164 -0.63 3.30 -3.00
CA PRO A 164 -1.08 2.03 -3.58
C PRO A 164 -0.20 1.68 -4.78
N MET A 165 0.43 0.50 -4.77
CA MET A 165 1.35 0.05 -5.81
C MET A 165 0.78 -1.16 -6.53
N GLY A 166 0.70 -1.08 -7.86
CA GLY A 166 0.29 -2.20 -8.68
C GLY A 166 1.45 -3.17 -8.85
N MET A 167 1.20 -4.47 -8.72
CA MET A 167 2.20 -5.51 -8.99
C MET A 167 1.78 -6.39 -10.17
N TRP A 168 2.78 -6.93 -10.86
CA TRP A 168 2.58 -7.99 -11.84
C TRP A 168 1.61 -9.07 -11.29
N PRO A 169 0.67 -9.59 -12.11
CA PRO A 169 0.57 -9.45 -13.57
C PRO A 169 -0.10 -8.19 -14.10
N VAL A 170 -0.59 -7.29 -13.25
CA VAL A 170 -1.32 -6.10 -13.71
C VAL A 170 -1.24 -4.97 -12.68
N SER A 171 -0.77 -3.82 -13.15
CA SER A 171 -0.43 -2.64 -12.36
C SER A 171 -1.50 -1.52 -12.38
N SER A 172 -2.77 -1.87 -12.55
CA SER A 172 -3.86 -0.91 -12.68
C SER A 172 -4.24 -0.29 -11.34
N VAL A 173 -3.76 0.92 -11.09
CA VAL A 173 -4.10 1.72 -9.92
C VAL A 173 -5.08 2.82 -10.33
N VAL A 174 -6.27 2.84 -9.71
CA VAL A 174 -7.28 3.89 -9.94
C VAL A 174 -7.46 4.69 -8.67
N ILE A 175 -7.24 6.01 -8.75
CA ILE A 175 -7.54 6.96 -7.68
C ILE A 175 -8.93 7.54 -7.94
N THR A 176 -9.77 7.56 -6.91
CA THR A 176 -11.14 8.11 -6.98
C THR A 176 -11.30 9.37 -6.14
N ALA A 177 -10.27 9.74 -5.39
CA ALA A 177 -10.27 10.93 -4.54
C ALA A 177 -9.61 12.11 -5.25
N ASP A 178 -10.19 13.29 -5.05
CA ASP A 178 -9.75 14.53 -5.70
C ASP A 178 -8.89 15.38 -4.77
N GLU A 179 -7.88 16.06 -5.33
CA GLU A 179 -7.09 17.07 -4.62
C GLU A 179 -7.98 18.18 -4.05
N GLY A 180 -7.63 18.68 -2.86
CA GLY A 180 -8.38 19.69 -2.12
C GLY A 180 -9.60 19.14 -1.36
N ARG A 181 -9.97 17.87 -1.55
CA ARG A 181 -11.08 17.26 -0.82
C ARG A 181 -10.65 16.84 0.59
N THR A 182 -11.46 17.20 1.59
CA THR A 182 -11.35 16.65 2.94
C THR A 182 -12.13 15.34 3.04
N LEU A 183 -11.45 14.28 3.46
CA LEU A 183 -12.02 12.95 3.67
C LEU A 183 -12.04 12.59 5.16
N GLN A 184 -13.06 11.84 5.54
CA GLN A 184 -13.17 11.23 6.87
C GLN A 184 -12.49 9.87 6.88
N LYS A 185 -11.93 9.47 8.02
CA LYS A 185 -11.33 8.15 8.21
C LYS A 185 -12.27 7.03 7.71
N GLY A 186 -11.77 6.23 6.76
CA GLY A 186 -12.52 5.15 6.12
C GLY A 186 -13.26 5.51 4.81
N ASP A 187 -13.23 6.77 4.37
CA ASP A 187 -13.68 7.14 3.02
C ASP A 187 -12.79 6.50 1.94
N GLU A 188 -13.35 6.21 0.77
CA GLU A 188 -12.62 5.56 -0.34
C GLU A 188 -11.60 6.51 -0.98
N LEU A 189 -10.37 6.00 -1.19
CA LEU A 189 -9.29 6.68 -1.90
C LEU A 189 -9.12 6.16 -3.34
N GLY A 190 -9.41 4.88 -3.57
CA GLY A 190 -9.24 4.26 -4.88
C GLY A 190 -9.38 2.74 -4.86
N TYR A 191 -9.07 2.11 -6.00
CA TYR A 191 -9.13 0.65 -6.15
C TYR A 191 -8.19 0.11 -7.23
N PHE A 192 -7.81 -1.16 -7.10
CA PHE A 192 -6.97 -1.88 -8.05
C PHE A 192 -7.94 -2.58 -8.99
N ALA A 193 -7.65 -2.53 -10.29
CA ALA A 193 -8.20 -3.55 -11.18
C ALA A 193 -7.40 -4.86 -11.00
N PHE A 194 -7.78 -5.95 -11.67
CA PHE A 194 -7.10 -7.25 -11.57
C PHE A 194 -5.59 -7.09 -11.46
N GLY A 195 -4.90 -7.81 -10.57
CA GLY A 195 -3.45 -7.69 -10.37
C GLY A 195 -3.00 -8.17 -9.00
N GLY A 196 -1.68 -8.21 -8.79
CA GLY A 196 -1.13 -8.20 -7.43
C GLY A 196 -1.06 -6.76 -6.94
N SER A 197 -0.98 -6.55 -5.63
CA SER A 197 -0.90 -5.18 -5.14
C SER A 197 -0.31 -5.05 -3.75
N ASP A 198 0.42 -3.96 -3.59
CA ASP A 198 0.96 -3.51 -2.32
C ASP A 198 0.32 -2.19 -1.92
N PHE A 199 0.34 -1.92 -0.62
CA PHE A 199 -0.03 -0.63 -0.07
C PHE A 199 1.05 -0.17 0.88
N VAL A 200 1.61 1.00 0.58
CA VAL A 200 2.61 1.67 1.40
C VAL A 200 1.99 2.89 2.05
N MET A 201 2.32 3.12 3.32
CA MET A 201 2.09 4.41 3.97
C MET A 201 3.40 4.97 4.48
N VAL A 202 3.58 6.28 4.32
CA VAL A 202 4.69 7.03 4.90
C VAL A 202 4.12 8.10 5.81
N PHE A 203 4.56 8.12 7.06
CA PHE A 203 4.12 9.06 8.09
C PHE A 203 5.24 10.07 8.34
N GLN A 204 4.90 11.36 8.36
CA GLN A 204 5.82 12.42 8.76
C GLN A 204 6.32 12.20 10.19
N GLN A 205 7.59 12.57 10.48
CA GLN A 205 8.22 12.41 11.79
C GLN A 205 7.37 12.94 12.95
N ARG A 206 6.78 14.14 12.78
CA ARG A 206 5.96 14.78 13.83
C ARG A 206 4.75 13.93 14.25
N SER A 207 4.31 12.99 13.40
CA SER A 207 3.18 12.10 13.70
C SER A 207 3.47 11.14 14.84
N ASN A 208 4.74 10.83 15.11
CA ASN A 208 5.18 10.00 16.23
C ASN A 208 4.32 8.74 16.38
N VAL A 209 4.34 7.90 15.35
CA VAL A 209 3.43 6.76 15.19
C VAL A 209 3.96 5.54 15.95
N ILE A 210 3.08 4.92 16.73
CA ILE A 210 3.27 3.60 17.31
C ILE A 210 2.36 2.61 16.56
N LEU A 211 2.96 1.71 15.79
CA LEU A 211 2.24 0.69 15.04
C LEU A 211 2.00 -0.57 15.89
N ASN A 212 0.82 -1.14 15.77
CA ASN A 212 0.42 -2.42 16.34
C ASN A 212 0.54 -3.57 15.31
N GLY A 213 1.07 -3.27 14.13
CA GLY A 213 1.31 -4.22 13.04
C GLY A 213 2.17 -5.38 13.52
N ARG A 214 1.81 -6.60 13.12
CA ARG A 214 2.64 -7.79 13.32
C ARG A 214 2.92 -8.38 11.96
N PRO A 215 4.18 -8.68 11.62
CA PRO A 215 4.51 -9.32 10.35
C PRO A 215 3.64 -10.57 10.12
N ASN A 216 3.17 -10.74 8.89
CA ASN A 216 2.32 -11.84 8.44
C ASN A 216 0.91 -11.90 9.08
N LYS A 217 0.48 -10.83 9.75
CA LYS A 217 -0.90 -10.73 10.25
C LYS A 217 -1.80 -10.09 9.21
N HIS A 218 -2.84 -10.83 8.80
CA HIS A 218 -3.91 -10.29 7.98
C HIS A 218 -4.80 -9.36 8.80
N VAL A 219 -5.10 -8.20 8.24
CA VAL A 219 -5.98 -7.16 8.81
C VAL A 219 -6.98 -6.72 7.76
N ARG A 220 -8.14 -6.27 8.23
CA ARG A 220 -9.22 -5.78 7.37
C ARG A 220 -9.21 -4.25 7.32
N THR A 221 -9.66 -3.67 6.20
CA THR A 221 -9.89 -2.23 6.09
C THR A 221 -10.67 -1.70 7.30
N GLY A 222 -10.23 -0.56 7.83
CA GLY A 222 -10.86 0.08 8.99
C GLY A 222 -10.39 -0.47 10.35
N SER A 223 -9.66 -1.58 10.40
CA SER A 223 -9.11 -2.11 11.66
C SER A 223 -8.02 -1.18 12.21
N CYS A 224 -7.94 -1.02 13.53
CA CYS A 224 -6.86 -0.24 14.15
C CYS A 224 -5.49 -0.91 13.90
N ILE A 225 -4.56 -0.16 13.33
CA ILE A 225 -3.18 -0.61 13.05
C ILE A 225 -2.13 0.16 13.83
N GLY A 226 -2.50 1.23 14.53
CA GLY A 226 -1.56 2.03 15.32
C GLY A 226 -2.20 3.28 15.90
N ARG A 227 -1.38 4.05 16.61
CA ARG A 227 -1.74 5.35 17.15
C ARG A 227 -0.64 6.38 16.89
N ALA A 228 -1.03 7.61 16.63
CA ALA A 228 -0.14 8.75 16.50
C ALA A 228 -0.16 9.59 17.79
N PHE A 229 0.98 10.21 18.11
CA PHE A 229 1.15 11.10 19.26
C PHE A 229 1.83 12.40 18.81
N PRO A 230 1.12 13.26 18.06
CA PRO A 230 1.76 14.32 17.30
C PRO A 230 2.53 15.28 18.21
N ASN A 231 3.78 15.58 17.85
CA ASN A 231 4.57 16.60 18.49
C ASN A 231 4.13 17.97 17.93
N ILE A 232 3.77 18.90 18.83
CA ILE A 232 3.39 20.29 18.49
C ILE A 232 4.63 21.06 18.06
#